data_AF-A0A6L5F197-F1
#
_entry.id   AF-A0A6L5F197-F1
#
_cell.length_a   1.000
_cell.length_b   1.000
_cell.length_c   1.000
_cell.angle_alpha   90.00
_cell.angle_beta   90.00
_cell.angle_gamma   90.00
#
_symmetry.space_group_name_H-M   'P 1'
#
loop_
_entity.id
_entity.type
_entity.pdbx_description
1 polymer ?
#
loop_
_entity_poly.entity_id
_entity_poly.type
_entity_poly.pdbx_seq_one_letter_code
_entity_poly.pdbx_strand_id
1 'polypeptide(L)'
;MADFLRKKRHEVDPTTAGIHVHGKRRTPGLRREDVAYLSGISQTWYTWLEQGRAITPSDQVLNSLARVLQMSQAEHQYILSLTGYATEQARSDSSPMLPDHGQRLLDAFGCRASGFLAGLLCQS
;
A
#
# COMPACT_ATOMS: atom_id res chain seq x y z
N MET A 1 -1.52 15.80 -0.23
CA MET A 1 -1.41 14.42 -0.76
C MET A 1 -2.63 14.03 -1.62
N ALA A 2 -3.86 14.22 -1.11
CA ALA A 2 -5.10 13.82 -1.81
C ALA A 2 -5.21 14.31 -3.27
N ASP A 3 -5.06 15.62 -3.51
CA ASP A 3 -5.16 16.18 -4.87
C ASP A 3 -4.05 15.67 -5.80
N PHE A 4 -2.86 15.45 -5.27
CA PHE A 4 -1.73 14.91 -6.02
C PHE A 4 -2.02 13.48 -6.50
N LEU A 5 -2.50 12.60 -5.61
CA LEU A 5 -2.90 11.24 -5.96
C LEU A 5 -4.02 11.23 -7.00
N ARG A 6 -5.03 12.09 -6.81
CA ARG A 6 -6.13 12.24 -7.76
C ARG A 6 -5.60 12.66 -9.14
N LYS A 7 -4.75 13.68 -9.21
CA LYS A 7 -4.14 14.15 -10.46
C LYS A 7 -3.37 13.03 -11.17
N LYS A 8 -2.45 12.36 -10.48
CA LYS A 8 -1.66 11.25 -11.06
C LYS A 8 -2.56 10.13 -11.58
N ARG A 9 -3.60 9.74 -10.84
CA ARG A 9 -4.56 8.72 -11.30
C ARG A 9 -5.26 9.09 -12.61
N HIS A 10 -5.59 10.38 -12.78
CA HIS A 10 -6.23 10.86 -14.01
C HIS A 10 -5.26 10.93 -15.21
N GLU A 11 -3.96 11.05 -14.98
CA GLU A 11 -2.92 11.14 -16.01
C GLU A 11 -2.44 9.78 -16.53
N VAL A 12 -2.49 8.74 -15.69
CA VAL A 12 -1.99 7.41 -16.05
C VAL A 12 -2.92 6.74 -17.05
N ASP A 13 -2.37 6.38 -18.21
CA ASP A 13 -3.05 5.57 -19.22
C ASP A 13 -3.28 4.15 -18.66
N PRO A 14 -4.55 3.69 -18.60
CA PRO A 14 -4.88 2.35 -18.13
C PRO A 14 -4.13 1.23 -18.87
N THR A 15 -3.92 1.37 -20.18
CA THR A 15 -3.29 0.34 -21.00
C THR A 15 -1.83 0.15 -20.64
N THR A 16 -1.12 1.25 -20.37
CA THR A 16 0.28 1.23 -19.92
C THR A 16 0.43 0.69 -18.51
N ALA A 17 -0.63 0.77 -17.69
CA ALA A 17 -0.71 0.16 -16.36
C ALA A 17 -1.15 -1.31 -16.37
N GLY A 18 -1.29 -1.94 -17.56
CA GLY A 18 -1.69 -3.34 -17.69
C GLY A 18 -3.20 -3.60 -17.58
N ILE A 19 -4.03 -2.55 -17.65
CA ILE A 19 -5.49 -2.68 -17.66
C ILE A 19 -5.98 -2.80 -19.10
N HIS A 20 -6.61 -3.93 -19.42
CA HIS A 20 -7.34 -4.09 -20.67
C HIS A 20 -8.63 -3.28 -20.64
N VAL A 21 -8.72 -2.28 -21.53
CA VAL A 21 -9.89 -1.41 -21.63
C VAL A 21 -10.88 -1.98 -22.65
N HIS A 22 -12.08 -2.33 -22.19
CA HIS A 22 -13.18 -2.74 -23.06
C HIS A 22 -14.20 -1.59 -23.22
N GLY A 23 -14.47 -1.20 -24.47
CA GLY A 23 -15.49 -0.19 -24.80
C GLY A 23 -15.13 1.25 -24.40
N LYS A 24 -16.13 2.15 -24.41
CA LYS A 24 -15.94 3.57 -24.06
C LYS A 24 -15.87 3.75 -22.53
N ARG A 25 -14.78 4.33 -22.03
CA ARG A 25 -14.66 4.75 -20.62
C ARG A 25 -15.14 6.19 -20.43
N ARG A 26 -15.80 6.44 -19.30
CA ARG A 26 -16.12 7.82 -18.84
C ARG A 26 -14.93 8.51 -18.17
N THR A 27 -14.03 7.73 -17.58
CA THR A 27 -12.81 8.24 -16.94
C THR A 27 -11.62 7.96 -17.87
N PRO A 28 -10.88 9.00 -18.30
CA PRO A 28 -9.79 8.84 -19.26
C PRO A 28 -8.59 8.07 -18.65
N GLY A 29 -8.26 8.33 -17.39
CA GLY A 29 -7.18 7.62 -16.68
C GLY A 29 -7.65 6.39 -15.91
N LEU A 30 -6.83 5.97 -14.94
CA LEU A 30 -7.16 4.87 -14.05
C LEU A 30 -8.40 5.17 -13.19
N ARG A 31 -9.22 4.14 -12.99
CA ARG A 31 -10.31 4.20 -12.02
C ARG A 31 -9.80 3.87 -10.62
N ARG A 32 -10.59 4.18 -9.59
CA ARG A 32 -10.18 3.90 -8.20
C ARG A 32 -10.04 2.40 -7.96
N GLU A 33 -10.94 1.62 -8.53
CA GLU A 33 -10.90 0.16 -8.50
C GLU A 33 -9.65 -0.40 -9.17
N ASP A 34 -9.22 0.19 -10.30
CA ASP A 34 -8.02 -0.24 -11.02
C ASP A 34 -6.77 -0.01 -10.14
N VAL A 35 -6.64 1.19 -9.56
CA VAL A 35 -5.51 1.52 -8.67
C VAL A 35 -5.49 0.60 -7.46
N ALA A 36 -6.65 0.38 -6.84
CA ALA A 36 -6.77 -0.49 -5.68
C ALA A 36 -6.34 -1.93 -5.99
N TYR A 37 -6.82 -2.47 -7.12
CA TYR A 37 -6.44 -3.79 -7.60
C TYR A 37 -4.93 -3.90 -7.86
N LEU A 38 -4.36 -2.98 -8.63
CA LEU A 38 -2.94 -3.00 -8.99
C LEU A 38 -2.01 -2.77 -7.78
N SER A 39 -2.47 -2.02 -6.78
CA SER A 39 -1.67 -1.72 -5.58
C SER A 39 -1.88 -2.68 -4.41
N GLY A 40 -2.83 -3.61 -4.51
CA GLY A 40 -3.13 -4.60 -3.47
C GLY A 40 -3.85 -4.05 -2.25
N ILE A 41 -4.61 -2.96 -2.40
CA ILE A 41 -5.37 -2.31 -1.32
C ILE A 41 -6.87 -2.30 -1.63
N SER A 42 -7.71 -1.98 -0.64
CA SER A 42 -9.15 -1.85 -0.90
C SER A 42 -9.50 -0.52 -1.60
N GLN A 43 -10.49 -0.55 -2.49
CA GLN A 43 -10.98 0.63 -3.21
C GLN A 43 -11.49 1.71 -2.23
N THR A 44 -12.17 1.31 -1.16
CA THR A 44 -12.66 2.21 -0.12
C THR A 44 -11.50 2.94 0.57
N TRP A 45 -10.42 2.22 0.87
CA TRP A 45 -9.25 2.81 1.52
C TRP A 45 -8.53 3.79 0.58
N TYR A 46 -8.37 3.44 -0.71
CA TYR A 46 -7.86 4.40 -1.71
C TYR A 46 -8.77 5.63 -1.85
N THR A 47 -10.09 5.45 -1.74
CA THR A 47 -11.03 6.58 -1.76
C THR A 47 -10.83 7.51 -0.57
N TRP A 48 -10.54 6.99 0.63
CA TRP A 48 -10.23 7.81 1.80
C TRP A 48 -8.92 8.59 1.65
N LEU A 49 -7.91 8.02 0.97
CA LEU A 49 -6.69 8.75 0.62
C LEU A 49 -6.99 9.93 -0.29
N GLU A 50 -7.79 9.73 -1.35
CA GLU A 50 -8.21 10.82 -2.24
C GLU A 50 -9.14 11.85 -1.59
N GLN A 51 -9.79 11.50 -0.47
CA GLN A 51 -10.59 12.43 0.33
C GLN A 51 -9.76 13.19 1.36
N GLY A 52 -8.48 12.85 1.55
CA GLY A 52 -7.63 13.49 2.55
C GLY A 52 -8.05 13.19 3.98
N ARG A 53 -8.67 12.03 4.24
CA ARG A 53 -8.94 11.60 5.62
C ARG A 53 -7.64 11.40 6.38
N ALA A 54 -7.69 11.54 7.70
CA ALA A 54 -6.57 11.29 8.59
C ALA A 54 -6.25 9.78 8.67
N ILE A 55 -5.58 9.27 7.64
CA ILE A 55 -5.04 7.91 7.56
C ILE A 55 -3.58 7.98 7.14
N THR A 56 -2.76 7.13 7.73
CA THR A 56 -1.32 7.06 7.43
C THR A 56 -1.05 5.80 6.59
N PRO A 57 -0.76 5.94 5.28
CA PRO A 57 -0.34 4.80 4.46
C PRO A 57 1.03 4.30 4.91
N SER A 58 1.30 2.99 4.82
CA SER A 58 2.67 2.49 5.06
C SER A 58 3.60 2.82 3.89
N ASP A 59 4.92 2.80 4.12
CA ASP A 59 5.92 2.97 3.06
C ASP A 59 5.73 1.94 1.92
N GLN A 60 5.43 0.68 2.26
CA GLN A 60 5.12 -0.34 1.25
C GLN A 60 3.93 0.05 0.36
N VAL A 61 2.87 0.63 0.94
CA VAL A 61 1.72 1.09 0.16
C VAL A 61 2.09 2.29 -0.70
N LEU A 62 2.89 3.23 -0.20
CA LEU A 62 3.37 4.37 -0.99
C LEU A 62 4.24 3.93 -2.16
N ASN A 63 5.15 2.97 -1.96
CA ASN A 63 5.95 2.36 -3.02
C ASN A 63 5.07 1.66 -4.08
N SER A 64 4.03 0.94 -3.63
CA SER A 64 3.06 0.30 -4.52
C SER A 64 2.32 1.34 -5.37
N LEU A 65 1.81 2.40 -4.73
CA LEU A 65 1.13 3.51 -5.40
C LEU A 65 2.05 4.25 -6.36
N ALA A 66 3.31 4.48 -6.01
CA ALA A 66 4.27 5.14 -6.89
C ALA A 66 4.50 4.37 -8.19
N ARG A 67 4.58 3.03 -8.12
CA ARG A 67 4.69 2.17 -9.30
C ARG A 67 3.42 2.19 -10.15
N VAL A 68 2.25 1.99 -9.53
CA VAL A 68 0.96 1.95 -10.23
C VAL A 68 0.62 3.29 -10.88
N LEU A 69 0.91 4.39 -10.19
CA LEU A 69 0.63 5.75 -10.66
C LEU A 69 1.77 6.35 -11.49
N GLN A 70 2.77 5.53 -11.87
CA GLN A 70 3.92 5.92 -12.69
C GLN A 70 4.55 7.24 -12.21
N MET A 71 4.80 7.34 -10.92
CA MET A 71 5.46 8.48 -10.32
C MET A 71 6.94 8.47 -10.68
N SER A 72 7.47 9.63 -11.05
CA SER A 72 8.91 9.86 -11.12
C SER A 72 9.55 9.76 -9.73
N GLN A 73 10.88 9.61 -9.69
CA GLN A 73 11.61 9.56 -8.43
C GLN A 73 11.35 10.80 -7.56
N ALA A 74 11.30 11.99 -8.15
CA ALA A 74 11.04 13.24 -7.42
C ALA A 74 9.62 13.29 -6.85
N GLU A 75 8.62 12.84 -7.61
CA GLU A 75 7.23 12.74 -7.18
C GLU A 75 7.06 11.74 -6.02
N HIS A 76 7.77 10.62 -6.07
CA HIS A 76 7.76 9.62 -5.02
C HIS A 76 8.40 10.16 -3.73
N GLN A 77 9.56 10.82 -3.82
CA GLN A 77 10.18 11.49 -2.67
C GLN A 77 9.27 12.58 -2.08
N TYR A 78 8.57 13.31 -2.94
CA TYR A 78 7.58 14.29 -2.51
C TYR A 78 6.47 13.65 -1.66
N ILE A 79 5.86 12.54 -2.11
CA ILE A 79 4.75 11.93 -1.35
C ILE A 79 5.21 11.32 -0.01
N LEU A 80 6.44 10.80 0.04
CA LEU A 80 7.06 10.29 1.27
C LEU A 80 7.34 11.40 2.28
N SER A 81 7.73 12.60 1.81
CA SER A 81 7.92 13.75 2.69
C SER A 81 6.62 14.26 3.30
N LEU A 82 5.51 14.20 2.56
CA LEU A 82 4.19 14.58 3.07
C LEU A 82 3.64 13.63 4.15
N THR A 83 4.16 12.41 4.22
CA THR A 83 3.69 11.36 5.13
C THR A 83 4.62 11.14 6.32
N GLY A 84 5.73 11.87 6.38
CA GLY A 84 6.74 11.78 7.45
C GLY A 84 7.80 10.70 7.24
N TYR A 85 7.81 10.00 6.09
CA TYR A 85 8.78 8.94 5.79
C TYR A 85 10.10 9.44 5.16
N ALA A 86 10.19 10.70 4.76
CA ALA A 86 11.39 11.25 4.11
C ALA A 86 12.67 11.21 4.97
N THR A 87 12.56 11.00 6.29
CA THR A 87 13.72 10.92 7.19
C THR A 87 14.26 9.48 7.32
N GLU A 88 13.49 8.46 6.97
CA GLU A 88 13.93 7.05 7.04
C GLU A 88 14.74 6.64 5.81
N GLN A 89 14.38 7.11 4.61
CA GLN A 89 14.98 6.64 3.35
C GLN A 89 16.43 7.09 3.14
N ALA A 90 16.79 8.30 3.61
CA ALA A 90 18.18 8.75 3.62
C ALA A 90 19.07 7.92 4.57
N ARG A 91 18.49 7.15 5.51
CA ARG A 91 19.22 6.21 6.36
C ARG A 91 19.25 4.79 5.80
N SER A 92 18.27 4.38 5.00
CA SER A 92 18.20 3.02 4.43
C SER A 92 19.05 2.82 3.18
N ASP A 93 19.46 3.90 2.49
CA ASP A 93 20.52 3.83 1.44
C ASP A 93 21.90 3.48 2.03
N SER A 94 22.02 3.49 3.35
CA SER A 94 23.13 2.90 4.10
C SER A 94 22.64 1.70 4.91
N SER A 95 22.22 0.61 4.24
CA SER A 95 22.03 -0.68 4.93
C SER A 95 23.23 -1.59 4.67
N PRO A 96 24.03 -1.94 5.69
CA PRO A 96 25.02 -3.00 5.56
C PRO A 96 24.27 -4.33 5.38
N MET A 97 24.77 -5.20 4.49
CA MET A 97 24.29 -6.57 4.30
C MET A 97 23.94 -7.23 5.64
N LEU A 98 22.67 -7.58 5.87
CA LEU A 98 22.29 -8.48 6.95
C LEU A 98 22.44 -9.93 6.49
N PRO A 99 23.19 -10.79 7.20
CA PRO A 99 23.23 -12.22 6.93
C PRO A 99 22.02 -12.99 7.52
N ASP A 100 21.78 -14.17 6.96
CA ASP A 100 20.61 -15.07 7.04
C ASP A 100 20.16 -15.54 8.45
N HIS A 101 19.67 -14.67 9.34
CA HIS A 101 19.15 -15.16 10.64
C HIS A 101 17.75 -14.62 11.02
N GLY A 102 17.20 -13.69 10.24
CA GLY A 102 15.91 -13.06 10.54
C GLY A 102 14.67 -13.92 10.28
N GLN A 103 14.80 -15.04 9.57
CA GLN A 103 13.65 -15.89 9.22
C GLN A 103 13.13 -16.75 10.37
N ARG A 104 13.90 -16.94 11.45
CA ARG A 104 13.45 -17.78 12.58
C ARG A 104 12.53 -17.09 13.58
N LEU A 105 12.43 -15.75 13.54
CA LEU A 105 11.57 -15.01 14.46
C LEU A 105 10.14 -14.81 13.91
N LEU A 106 9.95 -14.95 12.59
CA LEU A 106 8.63 -14.90 11.95
C LEU A 106 7.84 -16.23 12.09
N ASP A 107 8.51 -17.34 12.41
CA ASP A 107 7.86 -18.62 12.75
C ASP A 107 7.22 -18.66 14.15
N ALA A 108 7.50 -17.66 15.00
CA ALA A 108 6.99 -17.61 16.37
C ALA A 108 5.64 -16.89 16.52
N PHE A 109 5.11 -16.24 15.47
CA PHE A 109 3.79 -15.59 15.50
C PHE A 109 2.65 -16.55 15.17
N GLY A 110 2.69 -17.71 15.81
CA GLY A 110 1.50 -18.54 16.00
C GLY A 110 0.44 -17.77 16.78
N CYS A 111 -0.77 -17.70 16.21
CA CYS A 111 -2.00 -18.25 16.77
C CYS A 111 -3.22 -17.44 16.32
N ARG A 112 -4.01 -18.01 15.41
CA ARG A 112 -5.47 -17.99 15.53
C ARG A 112 -6.07 -19.18 14.80
N ALA A 113 -6.11 -20.33 15.49
CA ALA A 113 -7.07 -21.36 15.18
C ALA A 113 -8.09 -21.37 16.32
N SER A 114 -9.33 -21.11 15.93
CA SER A 114 -10.50 -20.95 16.78
C SER A 114 -11.01 -22.30 17.29
N GLY A 115 -11.47 -22.33 18.53
CA GLY A 115 -12.55 -23.22 18.97
C GLY A 115 -12.13 -24.46 19.74
N PHE A 116 -12.31 -24.44 21.06
CA PHE A 116 -13.22 -25.36 21.75
C PHE A 116 -13.40 -24.92 23.22
N LEU A 117 -14.61 -24.51 23.61
CA LEU A 117 -14.99 -24.40 25.01
C LEU A 117 -15.60 -25.73 25.45
N ALA A 118 -14.81 -26.54 26.14
CA ALA A 118 -15.27 -27.55 27.08
C ALA A 118 -14.35 -27.35 28.30
N GLY A 119 -14.84 -26.93 29.47
CA GLY A 119 -15.92 -27.53 30.23
C GLY A 119 -15.28 -27.87 31.57
N LEU A 120 -15.76 -27.23 32.64
CA LEU A 120 -15.31 -27.36 34.03
C LEU A 120 -14.97 -28.82 34.43
N LEU A 121 -13.91 -29.00 35.24
CA LEU A 121 -13.86 -29.82 36.47
C LEU A 121 -12.40 -30.07 36.90
N CYS A 122 -11.92 -29.34 37.92
CA CYS A 122 -10.92 -29.85 38.89
C CYS A 122 -10.82 -28.91 40.10
N GLN A 123 -11.05 -29.48 41.29
CA GLN A 123 -11.02 -28.98 42.69
C GLN A 123 -12.36 -29.40 43.35
N SER A 124 -12.44 -30.28 44.33
CA SER A 124 -11.46 -30.99 45.17
C SER A 124 -12.05 -32.31 45.65
#